data_AF-A0A7X9BY88-F1
#
_entry.id   AF-A0A7X9BY88-F1
#
_cell.length_a   1.000
_cell.length_b   1.000
_cell.length_c   1.000
_cell.angle_alpha   90.00
_cell.angle_beta   90.00
_cell.angle_gamma   90.00
#
_symmetry.space_group_name_H-M   'P 1'
#
loop_
_entity.id
_entity.type
_entity.pdbx_description
1 polymer ?
#
loop_
_entity_poly.entity_id
_entity_poly.type
_entity_poly.pdbx_seq_one_letter_code
_entity_poly.pdbx_strand_id
1 'polypeptide(L)' 'ESALIRIPFEACPQCSQAGYDLWETFVRGRKISVLLQDQLQNKVQLWHKDKGVTTY' A
#
# COMPACT_ATOMS: atom_id res chain seq x y z
N GLU A 1 3.20 -16.50 -4.11
CA GLU A 1 3.56 -15.96 -2.78
C GLU A 1 2.96 -14.57 -2.67
N SER A 2 2.30 -14.26 -1.56
CA SER A 2 1.64 -12.97 -1.33
C SER A 2 2.28 -12.31 -0.13
N ALA A 3 2.81 -11.09 -0.28
CA ALA A 3 3.43 -10.35 0.82
C ALA A 3 2.41 -9.37 1.42
N LEU A 4 2.24 -9.43 2.74
CA LEU A 4 1.57 -8.38 3.51
C LEU A 4 2.63 -7.39 3.95
N ILE A 5 2.52 -6.15 3.50
CA ILE A 5 3.45 -5.10 3.89
C ILE A 5 2.73 -4.12 4.80
N ARG A 6 3.20 -4.11 6.05
CA ARG A 6 2.75 -3.19 7.09
C ARG A 6 3.64 -1.98 7.04
N ILE A 7 3.17 -0.95 6.38
CA ILE A 7 3.91 0.30 6.34
C ILE A 7 3.11 1.30 7.18
N PRO A 8 3.75 2.09 8.07
CA PRO A 8 3.05 2.98 9.01
C PRO A 8 2.42 4.21 8.33
N PHE A 9 2.02 4.06 7.07
CA PHE A 9 1.48 5.08 6.20
C PHE A 9 0.33 5.83 6.86
N GLU A 10 -0.62 5.14 7.49
CA GLU A 10 -1.78 5.84 8.03
C GLU A 10 -1.61 6.40 9.45
N ALA A 11 -0.44 6.35 10.10
CA ALA A 11 -0.28 6.89 11.46
C ALA A 11 -0.71 8.37 11.60
N CYS A 12 -0.77 9.12 10.50
CA CYS A 12 -1.31 10.47 10.42
C CYS A 12 -1.94 10.77 9.04
N PRO A 13 -2.90 11.71 8.88
CA PRO A 13 -3.59 11.95 7.60
C PRO A 13 -2.66 12.30 6.43
N GLN A 14 -1.65 13.11 6.71
CA GLN A 14 -0.56 13.48 5.79
C GLN A 14 0.43 12.32 5.53
N CYS A 15 0.52 11.34 6.43
CA CYS A 15 1.39 10.19 6.30
C CYS A 15 0.80 9.17 5.30
N SER A 16 -0.53 9.08 5.18
CA SER A 16 -1.22 8.02 4.41
C SER A 16 -0.83 8.11 2.94
N GLN A 17 -0.99 9.30 2.36
CA GLN A 17 -0.63 9.56 0.97
C GLN A 17 0.86 9.37 0.70
N ALA A 18 1.72 9.95 1.56
CA ALA A 18 3.18 9.81 1.46
C ALA A 18 3.61 8.34 1.44
N GLY A 19 2.84 7.50 2.10
CA GLY A 19 3.04 6.09 2.10
C GLY A 19 2.79 5.38 0.78
N TYR A 20 1.61 5.61 0.21
CA TYR A 20 1.28 5.09 -1.11
C TYR A 20 2.27 5.59 -2.18
N ASP A 21 2.71 6.85 -2.10
CA ASP A 21 3.70 7.42 -3.01
C ASP A 21 5.06 6.70 -2.90
N LEU A 22 5.48 6.36 -1.69
CA LEU A 22 6.72 5.63 -1.41
C LEU A 22 6.65 4.18 -1.90
N TRP A 23 5.50 3.54 -1.71
CA TRP A 23 5.21 2.22 -2.28
C TRP A 23 5.25 2.24 -3.81
N GLU A 24 4.57 3.21 -4.43
CA GLU A 24 4.55 3.40 -5.89
C GLU A 24 5.96 3.57 -6.46
N THR A 25 6.81 4.33 -5.77
CA THR A 25 8.21 4.50 -6.15
C THR A 25 9.00 3.17 -6.05
N PHE A 26 8.78 2.38 -5.01
CA PHE A 26 9.47 1.10 -4.80
C PHE A 26 9.08 0.03 -5.81
N VAL A 27 7.79 -0.03 -6.19
CA VAL A 27 7.28 -0.99 -7.17
C VAL A 27 7.39 -0.50 -8.61
N ARG A 28 7.86 0.74 -8.84
CA ARG A 28 8.07 1.26 -10.18
C ARG A 28 9.02 0.34 -10.96
N GLY A 29 8.49 -0.31 -11.99
CA GLY A 29 9.21 -1.31 -12.80
C GLY A 29 9.13 -2.77 -12.30
N ARG A 30 8.46 -3.02 -11.16
CA ARG A 30 8.24 -4.36 -10.60
C ARG A 30 6.75 -4.76 -10.73
N LYS A 31 6.47 -5.92 -11.31
CA LYS A 31 5.09 -6.45 -11.44
C LYS A 31 4.70 -7.27 -10.21
N ILE A 32 4.51 -6.61 -9.06
CA ILE A 32 4.21 -7.27 -7.78
C ILE A 32 2.85 -6.79 -7.28
N SER A 33 1.95 -7.70 -6.91
CA SER A 33 0.73 -7.34 -6.18
C SER A 33 0.94 -7.61 -4.70
N VAL A 34 0.57 -6.67 -3.83
CA VAL A 34 0.75 -6.79 -2.38
C VAL A 34 -0.49 -6.39 -1.63
N LEU A 35 -0.60 -6.89 -0.41
CA LEU A 35 -1.56 -6.38 0.55
C LEU A 35 -0.89 -5.26 1.35
N LEU A 36 -1.46 -4.06 1.27
CA LEU A 36 -1.08 -2.91 2.08
C LEU A 36 -2.01 -2.86 3.29
N GLN A 37 -1.44 -2.75 4.48
CA GLN A 37 -2.23 -2.58 5.70
C GLN A 37 -2.08 -1.16 6.25
N ASP A 38 -3.18 -0.42 6.19
CA ASP A 38 -3.41 0.80 6.95
C ASP A 38 -3.39 0.46 8.44
N GLN A 39 -2.42 1.01 9.18
CA GLN A 39 -2.22 0.75 10.60
C GLN A 39 -3.12 1.59 11.51
N LEU A 40 -3.69 2.70 11.03
CA LEU A 40 -4.54 3.58 11.84
C LEU A 40 -5.97 3.06 11.90
N GLN A 41 -6.52 2.65 10.76
CA GLN A 41 -7.86 2.05 10.70
C GLN A 41 -7.83 0.52 10.71
N ASN A 42 -6.64 -0.07 10.77
CA ASN A 42 -6.41 -1.52 10.69
C ASN A 42 -7.07 -2.15 9.44
N LYS A 43 -7.08 -1.41 8.33
CA LYS A 43 -7.67 -1.83 7.06
C LYS A 43 -6.61 -2.46 6.16
N VAL A 44 -6.99 -3.50 5.43
CA VAL A 44 -6.13 -4.14 4.44
C VAL A 44 -6.67 -3.84 3.05
N GLN A 45 -5.81 -3.33 2.18
CA GLN A 45 -6.13 -2.98 0.80
C GLN A 45 -5.21 -3.74 -0.15
N LEU A 46 -5.74 -4.14 -1.30
CA LEU A 46 -4.95 -4.80 -2.32
C LEU A 46 -4.37 -3.75 -3.27
N TRP A 47 -3.04 -3.68 -3.33
CA TRP A 47 -2.36 -2.94 -4.39
C TRP A 47 -2.12 -3.87 -5.57
N HIS A 48 -2.85 -3.62 -6.65
CA HIS A 48 -2.76 -4.37 -7.89
C HIS A 48 -1.78 -3.70 -8.85
N LYS A 49 -0.82 -4.48 -9.37
CA LYS A 49 0.25 -4.01 -10.26
C LYS A 49 -0.20 -3.14 -11.46
N ASP A 50 -1.40 -3.39 -11.98
CA ASP A 50 -1.93 -2.72 -13.18
C ASP A 50 -3.04 -1.69 -12.86
N LYS A 51 -3.57 -1.69 -11.62
CA LYS A 51 -4.75 -0.89 -11.25
C LYS A 51 -4.55 0.02 -10.03
N GLY A 52 -3.44 -0.12 -9.31
CA GLY A 52 -3.20 0.60 -8.07
C GLY A 52 -3.97 0.01 -6.89
N VAL A 53 -4.26 0.85 -5.88
CA VAL A 53 -5.00 0.46 -4.67
C VAL A 53 -6.46 0.16 -5.01
N THR A 54 -6.92 -1.02 -4.63
CA THR A 54 -8.34 -1.40 -4.68
C THR A 54 -8.85 -1.68 -3.27
N THR A 55 -9.89 -0.96 -2.86
CA THR A 55 -10.68 -1.26 -1.67
C THR A 55 -11.69 -2.34 -1.99
N TYR A 56 -11.74 -3.38 -1.15
CA TYR A 56 -12.84 -4.34 -1.12
C TYR A 56 -14.06 -3.72 -0.45
#